data_AF-A0A963DQ47-F1
#
_entry.id   AF-A0A963DQ47-F1
#
_cell.length_a   1.000
_cell.length_b   1.000
_cell.length_c   1.000
_cell.angle_alpha   90.00
_cell.angle_beta   90.00
_cell.angle_gamma   90.00
#
_symmetry.space_group_name_H-M   'P 1'
#
loop_
_entity.id
_entity.type
_entity.pdbx_description
1 polymer ?
#
loop_
_entity_poly.entity_id
_entity_poly.type
_entity_poly.pdbx_seq_one_letter_code
_entity_poly.pdbx_strand_id
1 'polypeptide(L)'
;MYQESADTSLIRFLEQRRWVIELNECIRDPAVYADLALPNWLRALPRAWLVVPLAQDETLNGFLVLSESLVDQRLNWEDRDLLKTAGHQVASYVALLETSEALWEARQFEAFYRLSAYVVHDLKNIAAQLALVVANAGRHQTDPAFVEDAFRTVANANERMNRLLAQLRKEPLSGRVRSFALTDATRQVILVRTG
;
A
#
# COMPACT_ATOMS: atom_id res chain seq x y z
N MET A 1 13.93 2.22 -9.30
CA MET A 1 13.25 3.47 -8.90
C MET A 1 14.33 4.36 -8.32
N TYR A 2 14.61 5.53 -8.92
CA TYR A 2 15.59 6.47 -8.37
C TYR A 2 14.86 7.37 -7.36
N GLN A 3 15.44 7.56 -6.17
CA GLN A 3 14.84 8.37 -5.10
C GLN A 3 15.68 9.65 -4.95
N GLU A 4 15.04 10.79 -5.19
CA GLU A 4 15.62 12.13 -5.00
C GLU A 4 15.18 12.70 -3.65
N SER A 5 16.06 13.45 -2.98
CA SER A 5 15.69 14.20 -1.79
C SER A 5 14.74 15.35 -2.16
N ALA A 6 13.77 15.65 -1.29
CA ALA A 6 12.80 16.73 -1.51
C ALA A 6 13.44 18.11 -1.72
N ASP A 7 14.70 18.29 -1.30
CA ASP A 7 15.41 19.57 -1.38
C ASP A 7 16.21 19.80 -2.67
N THR A 8 16.17 18.89 -3.64
CA THR A 8 16.93 19.08 -4.88
C THR A 8 16.28 20.10 -5.82
N SER A 9 17.11 20.77 -6.63
CA SER A 9 16.68 21.81 -7.58
C SER A 9 15.57 21.30 -8.52
N LEU A 10 15.64 20.01 -8.90
CA LEU A 10 14.63 19.35 -9.72
C LEU A 10 13.26 19.28 -9.06
N ILE A 11 13.19 18.82 -7.80
CA ILE A 11 11.92 18.66 -7.08
C ILE A 11 11.26 20.03 -6.87
N ARG A 12 12.02 21.03 -6.41
CA ARG A 12 11.51 22.39 -6.22
C ARG A 12 10.97 23.00 -7.52
N PHE A 13 11.66 22.78 -8.63
CA PHE A 13 11.19 23.25 -9.94
C PHE A 13 9.86 22.59 -10.33
N LEU A 14 9.76 21.27 -10.16
CA LEU A 14 8.56 20.50 -10.50
C LEU A 14 7.37 20.86 -9.61
N GLU A 15 7.60 21.06 -8.30
CA GLU A 15 6.59 21.52 -7.35
C GLU A 15 6.07 22.92 -7.72
N GLN A 16 6.98 23.87 -7.96
CA GLN A 16 6.60 25.27 -8.19
C GLN A 16 5.99 25.50 -9.57
N ARG A 17 6.56 24.90 -10.62
CA ARG A 17 6.15 25.18 -12.00
C ARG A 17 5.16 24.17 -12.58
N ARG A 18 5.11 22.95 -12.03
CA ARG A 18 4.29 21.84 -12.55
C ARG A 18 4.40 21.71 -14.07
N TRP A 19 5.64 21.79 -14.55
CA TRP A 19 5.99 21.90 -15.95
C TRP A 19 6.67 20.64 -16.45
N VAL A 20 6.38 20.24 -17.69
CA VAL A 20 7.06 19.13 -18.36
C VAL A 20 8.43 19.61 -18.82
N ILE A 21 9.50 19.01 -18.29
CA ILE A 21 10.87 19.37 -18.64
C ILE A 21 11.30 18.57 -19.86
N GLU A 22 11.70 19.25 -20.92
CA GLU A 22 12.44 18.63 -22.02
C GLU A 22 13.94 18.69 -21.71
N LEU A 23 14.59 17.55 -21.51
CA LEU A 23 15.98 17.50 -21.03
C LEU A 23 16.97 18.09 -22.04
N ASN A 24 16.77 17.85 -23.33
CA ASN A 24 17.62 18.41 -24.39
C ASN A 24 17.49 19.94 -24.46
N GLU A 25 16.28 20.47 -24.29
CA GLU A 25 16.03 21.91 -24.22
C GLU A 25 16.64 22.53 -22.96
N CYS A 26 16.50 21.87 -21.81
CA CYS A 26 17.07 22.33 -20.54
C CYS A 26 18.61 22.39 -20.56
N ILE A 27 19.27 21.49 -21.29
CA ILE A 27 20.74 21.51 -21.46
C ILE A 27 21.14 22.61 -22.44
N ARG A 28 20.38 22.81 -23.51
CA ARG A 28 20.67 23.79 -24.57
C ARG A 28 20.37 25.23 -24.15
N ASP A 29 19.30 25.44 -23.39
CA ASP A 29 18.84 26.74 -22.90
C ASP A 29 18.40 26.65 -21.42
N PRO A 30 19.36 26.65 -20.47
CA PRO A 30 19.06 26.56 -19.05
C PRO A 30 18.24 27.74 -18.51
N ALA A 31 18.30 28.91 -19.15
CA ALA A 31 17.64 30.12 -18.69
C ALA A 31 16.10 29.99 -18.72
N VAL A 32 15.57 29.28 -19.72
CA VAL A 32 14.12 28.96 -19.82
C VAL A 32 13.62 28.20 -18.59
N TYR A 33 14.50 27.36 -18.03
CA TYR A 33 14.23 26.52 -16.87
C TYR A 33 14.73 27.14 -15.56
N ALA A 34 15.02 28.45 -15.54
CA ALA A 34 15.56 29.17 -14.38
C ALA A 34 16.81 28.50 -13.78
N ASP A 35 17.75 28.12 -14.65
CA ASP A 35 19.04 27.52 -14.30
C ASP A 35 18.91 26.22 -13.49
N LEU A 36 17.87 25.44 -13.80
CA LEU A 36 17.59 24.14 -13.20
C LEU A 36 18.83 23.23 -13.18
N ALA A 37 19.28 22.87 -11.98
CA ALA A 37 20.39 21.95 -11.81
C ALA A 37 19.90 20.50 -11.93
N LEU A 38 20.02 19.92 -13.13
CA LEU A 38 19.66 18.52 -13.38
C LEU A 38 20.61 17.55 -12.62
N PRO A 39 20.07 16.60 -11.83
CA PRO A 39 20.85 15.59 -11.12
C PRO A 39 21.73 14.72 -12.03
N ASN A 40 22.87 14.25 -11.52
CA ASN A 40 23.83 13.46 -12.31
C ASN A 40 23.24 12.15 -12.84
N TRP A 41 22.42 11.45 -12.05
CA TRP A 41 21.80 10.20 -12.50
C TRP A 41 20.83 10.44 -13.67
N LEU A 42 20.11 11.56 -13.68
CA LEU A 42 19.15 11.89 -14.74
C LEU A 42 19.89 12.18 -16.05
N ARG A 43 21.05 12.84 -15.97
CA ARG A 43 21.96 13.03 -17.11
C ARG A 43 22.59 11.71 -17.59
N ALA A 44 22.82 10.77 -16.68
CA ALA A 44 23.40 9.46 -16.99
C ALA A 44 22.39 8.47 -17.58
N LEU A 45 21.08 8.75 -17.54
CA LEU A 45 20.06 7.89 -18.11
C LEU A 45 20.09 7.94 -19.64
N PRO A 46 20.39 6.83 -20.33
CA PRO A 46 20.42 6.81 -21.78
C PRO A 46 19.02 7.05 -22.34
N ARG A 47 18.93 7.92 -23.34
CA ARG A 47 17.69 8.29 -24.04
C ARG A 47 16.62 8.94 -23.15
N ALA A 48 16.95 9.42 -21.96
CA ALA A 48 16.01 10.23 -21.18
C ALA A 48 15.67 11.50 -21.96
N TRP A 49 14.38 11.78 -22.13
CA TRP A 49 13.92 12.89 -22.95
C TRP A 49 13.04 13.87 -22.16
N LEU A 50 11.97 13.39 -21.53
CA LEU A 50 11.01 14.23 -20.82
C LEU A 50 10.94 13.87 -19.34
N VAL A 51 10.77 14.88 -18.49
CA VAL A 51 10.36 14.71 -17.10
C VAL A 51 8.96 15.27 -16.93
N VAL A 52 8.00 14.39 -16.62
CA VAL A 52 6.59 14.75 -16.44
C VAL A 52 6.27 14.72 -14.94
N PRO A 53 5.82 15.83 -14.33
CA PRO A 53 5.44 15.83 -12.93
C PRO A 53 4.19 14.98 -12.69
N LEU A 54 4.21 14.19 -11.61
CA LEU A 54 3.05 13.50 -11.06
C LEU A 54 2.57 14.32 -9.85
N ALA A 55 1.80 15.36 -10.12
CA ALA A 55 1.26 16.24 -9.10
C ALA A 55 -0.25 16.05 -8.97
N GLN A 56 -0.76 16.04 -7.75
CA GLN A 56 -2.18 16.12 -7.41
C GLN A 56 -2.44 17.39 -6.61
N ASP A 57 -3.41 18.18 -7.06
CA ASP A 57 -3.71 19.52 -6.51
C ASP A 57 -2.43 20.37 -6.39
N GLU A 58 -2.05 20.75 -5.17
CA GLU A 58 -0.87 21.56 -4.85
C GLU A 58 0.31 20.73 -4.31
N THR A 59 0.26 19.39 -4.43
CA THR A 59 1.31 18.47 -3.96
C THR A 59 1.96 17.71 -5.11
N LEU A 60 3.29 17.63 -5.12
CA LEU A 60 4.04 16.78 -6.04
C LEU A 60 4.25 15.41 -5.40
N ASN A 61 3.59 14.39 -5.93
CA ASN A 61 3.73 13.00 -5.46
C ASN A 61 4.95 12.31 -6.08
N GLY A 62 5.42 12.79 -7.23
CA GLY A 62 6.62 12.28 -7.89
C GLY A 62 6.76 12.81 -9.32
N PHE A 63 7.49 12.09 -10.15
CA PHE A 63 7.66 12.41 -11.56
C PHE A 63 7.95 11.16 -12.40
N LEU A 64 7.67 11.23 -13.69
CA LEU A 64 8.02 10.21 -14.69
C LEU A 64 9.15 10.73 -15.57
N VAL A 65 10.09 9.84 -15.91
CA VAL A 65 11.10 10.10 -16.94
C VAL A 65 10.72 9.29 -18.18
N LEU A 66 10.37 9.97 -19.26
CA LEU A 66 10.05 9.35 -20.53
C LEU A 66 11.30 9.28 -21.40
N SER A 67 11.47 8.14 -22.06
CA SER A 67 12.52 7.98 -23.06
C SER A 67 12.15 8.67 -24.37
N GLU A 68 13.16 9.00 -25.16
CA GLU A 68 13.02 9.62 -26.48
C GLU A 68 12.10 8.79 -27.39
N SER A 69 11.19 9.48 -28.08
CA SER A 69 10.31 8.87 -29.08
C SER A 69 11.12 8.22 -30.20
N LEU A 70 10.62 7.11 -30.74
CA LEU A 70 11.18 6.49 -31.95
C LEU A 70 10.91 7.32 -33.22
N VAL A 71 10.05 8.34 -33.12
CA VAL A 71 9.68 9.27 -34.19
C VAL A 71 10.14 10.66 -33.77
N ASP A 72 10.86 11.36 -34.65
CA ASP A 72 11.32 12.73 -34.46
C ASP A 72 10.11 13.68 -34.37
N GLN A 73 9.65 13.95 -33.15
CA GLN A 73 8.55 14.86 -32.85
C GLN A 73 9.07 15.98 -31.96
N ARG A 74 8.93 17.21 -32.46
CA ARG A 74 9.12 18.40 -31.62
C ARG A 74 7.95 18.47 -30.66
N LEU A 75 8.24 18.45 -29.36
CA LEU A 75 7.23 18.64 -28.34
C LEU A 75 6.64 20.03 -28.50
N ASN A 76 5.33 20.15 -28.71
CA ASN A 76 4.64 21.44 -28.77
C ASN A 76 3.94 21.77 -27.43
N TRP A 77 3.13 22.83 -27.40
CA TRP A 77 2.41 23.24 -26.17
C TRP A 77 1.21 22.33 -25.87
N GLU A 78 0.52 21.81 -26.88
CA GLU A 78 -0.60 20.86 -26.72
C GLU A 78 -0.12 19.53 -26.16
N ASP A 79 1.02 19.03 -26.66
CA ASP A 79 1.63 17.79 -26.17
C ASP A 79 2.05 17.93 -24.70
N ARG A 80 2.59 19.10 -24.31
CA ARG A 80 2.93 19.39 -22.92
C ARG A 80 1.70 19.37 -22.02
N ASP A 81 0.59 19.95 -22.48
CA ASP A 81 -0.66 19.97 -21.71
C ASP A 81 -1.30 18.58 -21.60
N LEU A 82 -1.26 17.79 -22.68
CA LEU A 82 -1.69 16.39 -22.68
C LEU A 82 -0.84 15.54 -21.72
N LEU A 83 0.48 15.68 -21.76
CA LEU A 83 1.38 14.97 -20.84
C LEU A 83 1.16 15.38 -19.39
N LYS A 84 0.91 16.66 -19.13
CA LYS A 84 0.58 17.16 -17.80
C LYS A 84 -0.73 16.55 -17.28
N THR A 85 -1.75 16.53 -18.12
CA THR A 85 -3.06 15.93 -17.80
C THR A 85 -2.92 14.42 -17.55
N ALA A 86 -2.19 13.71 -18.41
CA ALA A 86 -1.89 12.28 -18.23
C ALA A 86 -1.10 12.02 -16.94
N GLY A 87 -0.10 12.85 -16.64
CA GLY A 87 0.66 12.79 -15.39
C GLY A 87 -0.23 12.95 -14.16
N HIS A 88 -1.18 13.88 -14.19
CA HIS A 88 -2.15 14.06 -13.11
C HIS A 88 -3.06 12.84 -12.92
N GLN A 89 -3.53 12.22 -14.01
CA GLN A 89 -4.32 10.99 -13.94
C GLN A 89 -3.51 9.82 -13.36
N VAL A 90 -2.24 9.67 -13.78
CA VAL A 90 -1.33 8.65 -13.24
C VAL A 90 -1.10 8.88 -11.75
N ALA A 91 -0.83 10.12 -11.33
CA ALA A 91 -0.66 10.48 -9.92
C ALA A 91 -1.90 10.09 -9.09
N SER A 92 -3.08 10.45 -9.57
CA SER A 92 -4.36 10.15 -8.91
C SER A 92 -4.59 8.65 -8.78
N TYR A 93 -4.26 7.88 -9.82
CA TYR A 93 -4.41 6.42 -9.81
C TYR A 93 -3.44 5.74 -8.85
N VAL A 94 -2.17 6.19 -8.80
CA VAL A 94 -1.18 5.70 -7.83
C VAL A 94 -1.63 5.99 -6.40
N ALA A 95 -2.06 7.23 -6.11
CA ALA A 95 -2.57 7.60 -4.79
C ALA A 95 -3.79 6.75 -4.37
N LEU A 96 -4.68 6.43 -5.32
CA LEU A 96 -5.82 5.54 -5.07
C LEU A 96 -5.36 4.12 -4.74
N LEU A 97 -4.36 3.58 -5.44
CA LEU A 97 -3.80 2.27 -5.17
C LEU A 97 -3.16 2.21 -3.78
N GLU A 98 -2.33 3.18 -3.43
CA GLU A 98 -1.69 3.29 -2.11
C GLU A 98 -2.74 3.38 -0.99
N THR A 99 -3.76 4.22 -1.17
CA THR A 99 -4.86 4.36 -0.21
C THR A 99 -5.66 3.06 -0.09
N SER A 100 -5.91 2.37 -1.21
CA SER A 100 -6.60 1.09 -1.18
C SER A 100 -5.78 0.03 -0.45
N GLU A 101 -4.47 -0.02 -0.66
CA GLU A 101 -3.57 -0.97 0.00
C GLU A 101 -3.53 -0.72 1.51
N ALA A 102 -3.37 0.55 1.92
CA ALA A 102 -3.43 0.93 3.34
C ALA A 102 -4.78 0.58 3.98
N LEU A 103 -5.89 0.77 3.26
CA LEU A 103 -7.22 0.36 3.74
C LEU A 103 -7.35 -1.16 3.87
N TRP A 104 -6.81 -1.93 2.94
CA TRP A 104 -6.79 -3.38 3.01
C TRP A 104 -5.98 -3.88 4.21
N GLU A 105 -4.78 -3.31 4.41
CA GLU A 105 -3.93 -3.64 5.55
C GLU A 105 -4.62 -3.30 6.88
N ALA A 106 -5.23 -2.11 6.98
CA ALA A 106 -5.99 -1.72 8.17
C ALA A 106 -7.15 -2.68 8.48
N ARG A 107 -7.91 -3.10 7.46
CA ARG A 107 -8.99 -4.10 7.64
C ARG A 107 -8.47 -5.46 8.07
N GLN A 108 -7.32 -5.87 7.54
CA GLN A 108 -6.67 -7.12 7.94
C GLN A 108 -6.25 -7.07 9.41
N PHE A 109 -5.63 -5.97 9.84
CA PHE A 109 -5.29 -5.75 11.24
C PHE A 109 -6.53 -5.70 12.12
N GLU A 110 -7.58 -4.98 11.74
CA GLU A 110 -8.84 -4.93 12.50
C GLU A 110 -9.44 -6.33 12.69
N ALA A 111 -9.50 -7.12 11.62
CA ALA A 111 -10.00 -8.50 11.68
C ALA A 111 -9.14 -9.38 12.59
N PHE A 112 -7.81 -9.25 12.51
CA PHE A 112 -6.87 -9.98 13.36
C PHE A 112 -7.01 -9.60 14.83
N TYR A 113 -7.08 -8.30 15.15
CA TYR A 113 -7.25 -7.82 16.53
C TYR A 113 -8.59 -8.24 17.11
N ARG A 114 -9.67 -8.18 16.33
CA ARG A 114 -11.00 -8.64 16.75
C ARG A 114 -10.99 -10.14 17.09
N LEU A 115 -10.37 -10.96 16.24
CA LEU A 115 -10.22 -12.40 16.50
C LEU A 115 -9.36 -12.64 17.75
N SER A 116 -8.25 -11.94 17.88
CA SER A 116 -7.34 -12.07 19.02
C SER A 116 -8.02 -11.71 20.34
N ALA A 117 -8.82 -10.64 20.37
CA ALA A 117 -9.59 -10.25 21.54
C ALA A 117 -10.60 -11.34 21.94
N TYR A 118 -11.30 -11.92 20.96
CA TYR A 118 -12.23 -13.03 21.20
C TYR A 118 -11.51 -14.25 21.79
N VAL A 119 -10.37 -14.64 21.22
CA VAL A 119 -9.56 -15.78 21.70
C VAL A 119 -9.05 -15.55 23.13
N VAL A 120 -8.50 -14.37 23.41
CA VAL A 120 -7.98 -14.04 24.75
C VAL A 120 -9.10 -14.02 25.78
N HIS A 121 -10.25 -13.47 25.44
CA HIS A 121 -11.42 -13.47 26.31
C HIS A 121 -11.86 -14.90 26.65
N ASP A 122 -12.01 -15.75 25.64
CA ASP A 122 -12.47 -17.12 25.86
C ASP A 122 -11.43 -17.97 26.61
N LEU A 123 -10.15 -17.73 26.37
CA LEU A 123 -9.08 -18.37 27.14
C LEU A 123 -9.12 -17.96 28.63
N LYS A 124 -9.29 -16.66 28.91
CA LYS A 124 -9.48 -16.16 30.29
C LYS A 124 -10.68 -16.82 30.97
N ASN A 125 -11.78 -16.99 30.23
CA ASN A 125 -12.99 -17.62 30.76
C ASN A 125 -12.77 -19.10 31.09
N ILE A 126 -12.11 -19.85 30.21
CA ILE A 126 -11.77 -21.26 30.47
C ILE A 126 -10.84 -21.37 31.68
N ALA A 127 -9.81 -20.53 31.76
CA ALA A 127 -8.87 -20.51 32.88
C ALA A 127 -9.58 -20.23 34.21
N ALA A 128 -10.52 -19.27 34.25
CA ALA A 128 -11.31 -18.97 35.43
C ALA A 128 -12.20 -20.15 35.86
N GLN A 129 -12.86 -20.83 34.92
CA GLN A 129 -13.68 -22.01 35.21
C GLN A 129 -12.85 -23.15 35.81
N LEU A 130 -11.69 -23.44 35.20
CA LEU A 130 -10.79 -24.47 35.72
C LEU A 130 -10.20 -24.10 37.08
N ALA A 131 -9.88 -22.83 37.31
CA ALA A 131 -9.40 -22.36 38.60
C ALA A 131 -10.43 -22.59 39.72
N LEU A 132 -11.73 -22.43 39.46
CA LEU A 132 -12.79 -22.74 40.43
C LEU A 132 -12.86 -24.23 40.78
N VAL A 133 -12.69 -25.11 39.79
CA VAL A 133 -12.64 -26.56 40.03
C VAL A 133 -11.45 -26.91 40.91
N VAL A 134 -10.26 -26.38 40.58
CA VAL A 134 -9.02 -26.61 41.35
C VAL A 134 -9.14 -26.08 42.78
N ALA A 135 -9.68 -24.87 42.96
CA ALA A 135 -9.82 -24.25 44.28
C ALA A 135 -10.75 -25.03 45.22
N ASN A 136 -11.77 -25.70 44.67
CA ASN A 136 -12.76 -26.45 45.45
C ASN A 136 -12.46 -27.95 45.58
N ALA A 137 -11.55 -28.49 44.77
CA ALA A 137 -11.23 -29.91 44.72
C ALA A 137 -10.84 -30.48 46.10
N GLY A 138 -9.95 -29.83 46.84
CA GLY A 138 -9.49 -30.34 48.14
C GLY A 138 -10.60 -30.47 49.20
N ARG A 139 -11.67 -29.67 49.09
CA ARG A 139 -12.80 -29.68 50.05
C ARG A 139 -13.92 -30.62 49.62
N HIS A 140 -14.13 -30.79 48.32
CA HIS A 140 -15.30 -31.49 47.77
C HIS A 140 -14.95 -32.75 46.96
N GLN A 141 -13.68 -33.20 46.92
CA GLN A 141 -13.25 -34.38 46.15
C GLN A 141 -14.02 -35.68 46.44
N THR A 142 -14.65 -35.81 47.62
CA THR A 142 -15.46 -36.97 47.98
C THR A 142 -16.96 -36.77 47.78
N ASP A 143 -17.39 -35.55 47.40
CA ASP A 143 -18.78 -35.23 47.09
C ASP A 143 -19.07 -35.66 45.65
N PRO A 144 -19.94 -36.68 45.43
CA PRO A 144 -20.25 -37.18 44.09
C PRO A 144 -20.79 -36.09 43.15
N ALA A 145 -21.56 -35.13 43.67
CA ALA A 145 -22.13 -34.06 42.86
C ALA A 145 -21.06 -33.08 42.37
N PHE A 146 -20.08 -32.76 43.22
CA PHE A 146 -18.93 -31.96 42.82
C PHE A 146 -18.06 -32.67 41.79
N VAL A 147 -17.80 -33.98 41.98
CA VAL A 147 -16.99 -34.76 41.05
C VAL A 147 -17.62 -34.78 39.65
N GLU A 148 -18.93 -35.00 39.57
CA GLU A 148 -19.68 -34.96 38.31
C GLU A 148 -19.59 -33.57 37.64
N ASP A 149 -19.80 -32.48 38.40
CA ASP A 149 -19.71 -31.12 37.86
C ASP A 149 -18.28 -30.73 37.43
N ALA A 150 -17.27 -31.18 38.16
CA ALA A 150 -15.87 -30.96 37.82
C ALA A 150 -15.51 -31.63 36.48
N PHE A 151 -15.91 -32.89 36.28
CA PHE A 151 -15.70 -33.58 35.00
C PHE A 151 -16.43 -32.88 33.85
N ARG A 152 -17.66 -32.42 34.08
CA ARG A 152 -18.43 -31.66 33.08
C ARG A 152 -17.75 -30.34 32.73
N THR A 153 -17.23 -29.62 33.72
CA THR A 153 -16.49 -28.36 33.52
C THR A 153 -15.22 -28.59 32.72
N VAL A 154 -14.45 -29.63 33.02
CA VAL A 154 -13.24 -29.99 32.26
C VAL A 154 -13.58 -30.38 30.81
N ALA A 155 -14.64 -31.16 30.60
CA ALA A 155 -15.10 -31.53 29.25
C ALA A 155 -15.48 -30.28 28.43
N ASN A 156 -16.25 -29.36 29.02
CA ASN A 156 -16.65 -28.09 28.39
C ASN A 156 -15.44 -27.20 28.07
N ALA A 157 -14.45 -27.13 28.97
CA ALA A 157 -13.21 -26.41 28.74
C ALA A 157 -12.43 -26.97 27.54
N ASN A 158 -12.32 -28.29 27.45
CA ASN A 158 -11.67 -28.98 26.33
C ASN A 158 -12.37 -28.71 25.00
N GLU A 159 -13.71 -28.77 24.98
CA GLU A 159 -14.50 -28.47 23.77
C GLU A 159 -14.30 -27.02 23.30
N ARG A 160 -14.30 -26.06 24.23
CA ARG A 160 -14.06 -24.64 23.90
C ARG A 160 -12.65 -24.42 23.36
N MET A 161 -11.62 -25.01 23.96
CA MET A 161 -10.24 -24.93 23.43
C MET A 161 -10.15 -25.48 22.00
N ASN A 162 -10.78 -26.63 21.73
CA ASN A 162 -10.81 -27.20 20.38
C ASN A 162 -11.52 -26.29 19.37
N ARG A 163 -12.60 -25.62 19.77
CA ARG A 163 -13.28 -24.62 18.93
C ARG A 163 -12.39 -23.41 18.63
N LEU A 164 -11.67 -22.88 19.62
CA LEU A 164 -10.72 -21.78 19.43
C LEU A 164 -9.59 -22.17 18.47
N LEU A 165 -9.01 -23.35 18.64
CA LEU A 165 -7.96 -23.87 17.75
C LEU A 165 -8.45 -24.06 16.31
N ALA A 166 -9.69 -24.52 16.12
CA ALA A 166 -10.29 -24.65 14.81
C ALA A 166 -10.51 -23.28 14.12
N GLN A 167 -10.88 -22.25 14.89
CA GLN A 167 -11.04 -20.89 14.36
C GLN A 167 -9.70 -20.25 13.96
N LEU A 168 -8.62 -20.50 14.71
CA LEU A 168 -7.27 -20.03 14.37
C LEU A 168 -6.69 -20.69 13.10
N ARG A 169 -7.11 -21.93 12.79
CA ARG A 169 -6.68 -22.65 11.58
C ARG A 169 -7.37 -22.19 10.29
N LYS A 170 -8.51 -21.48 10.39
CA LYS A 170 -9.14 -20.90 9.21
C LYS A 170 -8.31 -19.69 8.79
N GLU A 171 -7.49 -19.87 7.76
CA GLU A 171 -6.76 -18.76 7.11
C GLU A 171 -7.72 -17.59 6.88
N PRO A 172 -7.29 -16.35 7.17
CA PRO A 172 -8.03 -15.20 6.70
C PRO A 172 -8.05 -15.33 5.18
N LEU A 173 -9.27 -15.34 4.62
CA LEU A 173 -9.52 -15.37 3.17
C LEU A 173 -8.52 -14.43 2.50
N SER A 174 -7.46 -15.01 1.95
CA SER A 174 -6.41 -14.25 1.29
C SER A 174 -7.05 -13.63 0.06
N GLY A 175 -7.45 -12.36 0.20
CA GLY A 175 -7.69 -11.52 -0.95
C GLY A 175 -6.42 -11.56 -1.77
N ARG A 176 -6.45 -12.29 -2.89
CA ARG A 176 -5.34 -12.39 -3.84
C ARG A 176 -4.80 -10.98 -4.07
N VAL A 177 -3.62 -10.70 -3.55
CA VAL A 177 -2.82 -9.53 -3.92
C VAL A 177 -2.56 -9.70 -5.42
N ARG A 178 -3.30 -8.93 -6.22
CA ARG A 178 -2.98 -8.78 -7.64
C ARG A 178 -1.87 -7.74 -7.69
N SER A 179 -0.63 -8.21 -7.81
CA SER A 179 0.48 -7.34 -8.17
C SER A 179 0.18 -6.75 -9.54
N PHE A 180 -0.07 -5.45 -9.60
CA PHE A 180 -0.16 -4.74 -10.87
C PHE A 180 1.24 -4.32 -11.29
N ALA A 181 1.74 -4.89 -12.37
CA ALA A 181 2.90 -4.34 -13.04
C ALA A 181 2.46 -3.02 -13.69
N LEU A 182 3.11 -1.90 -13.35
CA LEU A 182 2.78 -0.57 -13.89
C LEU A 182 2.80 -0.54 -15.43
N THR A 183 3.53 -1.47 -16.06
CA THR A 183 3.54 -1.69 -17.51
C THR A 183 2.16 -2.06 -18.08
N ASP A 184 1.31 -2.77 -17.33
CA ASP A 184 -0.01 -3.19 -17.80
C ASP A 184 -1.01 -2.03 -17.83
N ALA A 185 -0.90 -1.07 -16.89
CA ALA A 185 -1.72 0.14 -16.87
C ALA A 185 -1.41 1.07 -18.07
N THR A 186 -0.15 1.12 -18.51
CA THR A 186 0.24 1.93 -19.67
C THR A 186 -0.27 1.36 -21.01
N ARG A 187 -0.56 0.05 -21.09
CA ARG A 187 -1.08 -0.58 -22.31
C ARG A 187 -2.54 -0.24 -22.58
N GLN A 188 -3.32 0.05 -21.55
CA GLN A 188 -4.74 0.38 -21.69
C GLN A 188 -4.99 1.81 -22.19
N VAL A 189 -4.04 2.72 -21.97
CA VAL A 189 -4.15 4.13 -22.41
C VAL A 189 -3.74 4.29 -23.89
N ILE A 190 -2.90 3.41 -24.43
CA ILE A 190 -2.43 3.49 -25.83
C ILE A 190 -3.51 3.04 -26.83
N LEU A 191 -4.50 2.23 -26.42
CA LEU A 191 -5.53 1.72 -27.35
C LEU A 191 -6.70 2.67 -27.63
N VAL A 192 -6.82 3.79 -26.90
CA VAL A 192 -7.94 4.73 -27.09
C VAL A 192 -7.69 5.74 -28.23
N ARG A 193 -6.50 5.79 -28.83
CA ARG A 193 -6.15 6.81 -29.85
C ARG A 193 -5.88 6.28 -31.26
N THR A 194 -6.26 5.03 -31.55
CA THR A 194 -6.25 4.45 -32.92
C THR A 194 -7.66 4.32 -33.52
N GLY A 195 -8.54 5.29 -33.20
CA GLY A 195 -9.81 5.50 -33.89
C GLY A 195 -9.81 6.84 -34.60
#